data_AF-A0A2E6F3G6-F1
#
_entry.id   AF-A0A2E6F3G6-F1
#
_cell.length_a   1.000
_cell.length_b   1.000
_cell.length_c   1.000
_cell.angle_alpha   90.00
_cell.angle_beta   90.00
_cell.angle_gamma   90.00
#
_symmetry.space_group_name_H-M   'P 1'
#
loop_
_entity.id
_entity.type
_entity.pdbx_description
1 polymer ?
#
loop_
_entity_poly.entity_id
_entity_poly.type
_entity_poly.pdbx_seq_one_letter_code
_entity_poly.pdbx_strand_id
1 'polypeptide(L)'
;MKTEYSTEGPILKVKFILENDDGKATSRGVSMVRDVLEIRLNDSLSASKIHPDHLALITLMSVHPFVREVLKMDLKVSSEFAEIVQKLCSYDVEFKSTKGKGYVPNSKSRPCLAFSGGVDSTAALMLMPKDTVCAWLDRPQLTERTLYNKSAANATMDFAEKSGFEVHKVYCDVEHLRNPVGFPVDLTSGMTAIAIASQRNIDSIAYGMVMESSYRTGHAKYREYPLSTHYKMWAPLFATAGIPLFLPVGGVSEVCTSIIVINSPFNGAARSCIRGEWPEPCNNCWKCFRKTLV
;
A
#
# COMPACT_ATOMS: atom_id res chain seq x y z
N MET A 1 18.82 2.25 -13.19
CA MET A 1 17.51 2.93 -13.22
C MET A 1 17.65 4.31 -12.60
N LYS A 2 17.19 5.37 -13.28
CA LYS A 2 17.11 6.73 -12.74
C LYS A 2 15.66 7.17 -12.60
N THR A 3 15.38 8.09 -11.68
CA THR A 3 14.03 8.60 -11.48
C THR A 3 13.95 10.11 -11.64
N GLU A 4 12.92 10.58 -12.33
CA GLU A 4 12.55 12.00 -12.41
C GLU A 4 11.19 12.22 -11.75
N TYR A 5 11.09 13.26 -10.93
CA TYR A 5 9.88 13.59 -10.18
C TYR A 5 9.25 14.87 -10.73
N SER A 6 7.94 14.86 -10.94
CA SER A 6 7.19 16.07 -11.29
C SER A 6 5.89 16.13 -10.50
N THR A 7 5.50 17.34 -10.12
CA THR A 7 4.29 17.58 -9.33
C THR A 7 3.50 18.74 -9.90
N GLU A 8 2.19 18.57 -10.04
CA GLU A 8 1.26 19.61 -10.47
C GLU A 8 0.02 19.55 -9.56
N GLY A 9 -0.06 20.49 -8.60
CA GLY A 9 -1.11 20.49 -7.59
C GLY A 9 -1.16 19.17 -6.79
N PRO A 10 -2.23 18.37 -6.89
CA PRO A 10 -2.36 17.07 -6.22
C PRO A 10 -1.72 15.90 -6.99
N ILE A 11 -1.20 16.13 -8.18
CA ILE A 11 -0.67 15.07 -9.06
C ILE A 11 0.83 14.92 -8.83
N LEU A 12 1.26 13.69 -8.52
CA LEU A 12 2.65 13.23 -8.53
C LEU A 12 2.85 12.33 -9.75
N LYS A 13 3.91 12.59 -10.53
CA LYS A 13 4.43 11.66 -11.53
C LYS A 13 5.87 11.29 -11.21
N VAL A 14 6.17 10.01 -11.23
CA VAL A 14 7.53 9.46 -11.13
C VAL A 14 7.86 8.76 -12.43
N LYS A 15 8.80 9.32 -13.19
CA LYS A 15 9.31 8.71 -14.43
C LYS A 15 10.55 7.89 -14.13
N PHE A 16 10.59 6.66 -14.60
CA PHE A 16 11.65 5.69 -14.44
C PHE A 16 12.44 5.56 -15.75
N ILE A 17 13.64 6.08 -15.79
CA ILE A 17 14.55 5.94 -16.92
C ILE A 17 15.32 4.63 -16.71
N LEU A 18 14.96 3.61 -17.51
CA LEU A 18 15.57 2.29 -17.47
C LEU A 18 17.00 2.35 -18.03
N GLU A 19 17.94 1.68 -17.37
CA GLU A 19 19.33 1.55 -17.83
C GLU A 19 19.73 0.07 -17.79
N ASN A 20 20.68 -0.32 -18.65
CA ASN A 20 21.18 -1.70 -18.71
C ASN A 20 20.03 -2.72 -18.86
N ASP A 21 19.94 -3.64 -17.88
CA ASP A 21 19.01 -4.76 -17.84
C ASP A 21 17.80 -4.50 -16.92
N ASP A 22 17.56 -3.25 -16.53
CA ASP A 22 16.37 -2.88 -15.76
C ASP A 22 15.08 -3.27 -16.48
N GLY A 23 14.06 -3.64 -15.71
CA GLY A 23 12.73 -3.95 -16.24
C GLY A 23 12.59 -5.28 -16.98
N LYS A 24 13.69 -6.02 -17.21
CA LYS A 24 13.66 -7.38 -17.78
C LYS A 24 12.80 -8.33 -16.93
N ALA A 25 12.30 -9.38 -17.59
CA ALA A 25 11.49 -10.39 -16.92
C ALA A 25 12.24 -11.03 -15.74
N THR A 26 11.64 -10.97 -14.57
CA THR A 26 12.08 -11.70 -13.38
C THR A 26 11.96 -13.21 -13.61
N SER A 27 12.57 -14.02 -12.73
CA SER A 27 12.42 -15.49 -12.76
C SER A 27 10.98 -15.99 -12.64
N ARG A 28 10.05 -15.10 -12.23
CA ARG A 28 8.60 -15.37 -12.14
C ARG A 28 7.82 -14.93 -13.39
N GLY A 29 8.51 -14.51 -14.45
CA GLY A 29 7.89 -14.06 -15.69
C GLY A 29 7.20 -12.68 -15.58
N VAL A 30 7.57 -11.88 -14.59
CA VAL A 30 7.06 -10.50 -14.41
C VAL A 30 8.08 -9.51 -14.95
N SER A 31 7.68 -8.61 -15.84
CA SER A 31 8.54 -7.54 -16.39
C SER A 31 7.92 -6.17 -16.17
N MET A 32 8.75 -5.13 -16.21
CA MET A 32 8.28 -3.74 -16.24
C MET A 32 7.87 -3.38 -17.67
N VAL A 33 6.71 -2.76 -17.85
CA VAL A 33 6.13 -2.43 -19.17
C VAL A 33 5.70 -0.97 -19.29
N ARG A 34 5.68 -0.22 -18.19
CA ARG A 34 5.50 1.23 -18.19
C ARG A 34 6.58 1.86 -17.34
N ASP A 35 6.95 3.07 -17.72
CA ASP A 35 8.03 3.85 -17.14
C ASP A 35 7.53 5.08 -16.38
N VAL A 36 6.23 5.27 -16.22
CA VAL A 36 5.65 6.37 -15.44
C VAL A 36 4.65 5.81 -14.44
N LEU A 37 4.87 6.14 -13.17
CA LEU A 37 3.91 6.04 -12.09
C LEU A 37 3.19 7.37 -11.92
N GLU A 38 1.87 7.33 -11.77
CA GLU A 38 1.05 8.48 -11.44
C GLU A 38 0.22 8.24 -10.19
N ILE A 39 0.30 9.19 -9.25
CA ILE A 39 -0.53 9.25 -8.05
C ILE A 39 -1.28 10.59 -8.05
N ARG A 40 -2.60 10.57 -7.91
CA ARG A 40 -3.41 11.80 -7.76
C ARG A 40 -4.04 11.82 -6.38
N LEU A 41 -3.56 12.73 -5.54
CA LEU A 41 -4.11 12.98 -4.22
C LEU A 41 -5.47 13.68 -4.32
N ASN A 42 -6.21 13.76 -3.21
CA ASN A 42 -7.37 14.64 -3.10
C ASN A 42 -6.95 16.11 -3.26
N ASP A 43 -7.80 16.97 -3.84
CA ASP A 43 -7.49 18.38 -4.18
C ASP A 43 -7.04 19.23 -2.98
N SER A 44 -7.41 18.84 -1.76
CA SER A 44 -6.96 19.50 -0.53
C SER A 44 -5.48 19.26 -0.17
N LEU A 45 -4.83 18.33 -0.86
CA LEU A 45 -3.45 17.92 -0.63
C LEU A 45 -2.56 18.33 -1.80
N SER A 46 -1.27 18.45 -1.55
CA SER A 46 -0.30 18.79 -2.59
C SER A 46 0.76 17.70 -2.71
N ALA A 47 1.01 17.26 -3.94
CA ALA A 47 2.04 16.26 -4.25
C ALA A 47 3.45 16.78 -3.94
N SER A 48 3.69 18.09 -4.03
CA SER A 48 4.99 18.70 -3.71
C SER A 48 5.30 18.70 -2.21
N LYS A 49 4.31 18.42 -1.36
CA LYS A 49 4.46 18.32 0.11
C LYS A 49 4.70 16.89 0.59
N ILE A 50 4.78 15.90 -0.31
CA ILE A 50 5.16 14.53 0.06
C ILE A 50 6.59 14.54 0.61
N HIS A 51 6.79 13.95 1.78
CA HIS A 51 8.11 13.89 2.41
C HIS A 51 9.12 13.12 1.54
N PRO A 52 10.39 13.54 1.42
CA PRO A 52 11.38 12.85 0.59
C PRO A 52 11.56 11.36 0.93
N ASP A 53 11.62 10.98 2.21
CA ASP A 53 11.71 9.58 2.62
C ASP A 53 10.45 8.77 2.22
N HIS A 54 9.27 9.40 2.26
CA HIS A 54 8.01 8.78 1.82
C HIS A 54 8.00 8.60 0.30
N LEU A 55 8.48 9.59 -0.45
CA LEU A 55 8.60 9.51 -1.90
C LEU A 55 9.66 8.48 -2.34
N ALA A 56 10.76 8.35 -1.59
CA ALA A 56 11.76 7.31 -1.81
C ALA A 56 11.17 5.91 -1.52
N LEU A 57 10.40 5.74 -0.44
CA LEU A 57 9.71 4.48 -0.13
C LEU A 57 8.67 4.10 -1.20
N ILE A 58 7.86 5.05 -1.66
CA ILE A 58 6.95 4.91 -2.82
C ILE A 58 7.75 4.45 -4.05
N THR A 59 8.89 5.09 -4.32
CA THR A 59 9.73 4.73 -5.47
C THR A 59 10.24 3.29 -5.33
N LEU A 60 10.81 2.91 -4.19
CA LEU A 60 11.28 1.55 -3.92
C LEU A 60 10.17 0.52 -4.11
N MET A 61 8.99 0.73 -3.52
CA MET A 61 7.86 -0.20 -3.64
C MET A 61 7.36 -0.34 -5.09
N SER A 62 7.57 0.67 -5.93
CA SER A 62 7.16 0.65 -7.34
C SER A 62 8.07 -0.18 -8.23
N VAL A 63 9.39 -0.14 -7.97
CA VAL A 63 10.39 -0.69 -8.90
C VAL A 63 11.34 -1.71 -8.30
N HIS A 64 11.22 -2.06 -7.01
CA HIS A 64 12.13 -2.99 -6.35
C HIS A 64 12.42 -4.28 -7.14
N PRO A 65 11.43 -4.96 -7.77
CA PRO A 65 11.70 -6.17 -8.55
C PRO A 65 12.41 -5.95 -9.89
N PHE A 66 12.50 -4.70 -10.35
CA PHE A 66 12.88 -4.32 -11.72
C PHE A 66 14.22 -3.60 -11.79
N VAL A 67 14.81 -3.22 -10.66
CA VAL A 67 16.15 -2.63 -10.62
C VAL A 67 17.19 -3.73 -10.73
N ARG A 68 18.16 -3.55 -11.63
CA ARG A 68 19.25 -4.51 -11.82
C ARG A 68 20.44 -4.24 -10.91
N GLU A 69 21.04 -3.06 -11.02
CA GLU A 69 22.31 -2.73 -10.36
C GLU A 69 22.20 -1.50 -9.49
N VAL A 70 21.66 -0.41 -10.02
CA VAL A 70 21.61 0.88 -9.32
C VAL A 70 20.25 1.55 -9.53
N LEU A 71 19.66 2.05 -8.45
CA LEU A 71 18.50 2.95 -8.46
C LEU A 71 18.93 4.35 -8.01
N LYS A 72 18.86 5.33 -8.92
CA LYS A 72 19.25 6.72 -8.65
C LYS A 72 18.01 7.58 -8.48
N MET A 73 17.88 8.21 -7.31
CA MET A 73 16.77 9.09 -6.96
C MET A 73 17.25 10.52 -6.74
N ASP A 74 16.66 11.49 -7.45
CA ASP A 74 16.91 12.92 -7.22
C ASP A 74 16.21 13.46 -5.95
N LEU A 75 16.39 12.77 -4.82
CA LEU A 75 15.76 13.06 -3.53
C LEU A 75 16.81 13.41 -2.46
N LYS A 76 16.44 14.34 -1.58
CA LYS A 76 17.17 14.65 -0.36
C LYS A 76 16.52 13.93 0.82
N VAL A 77 16.98 12.70 1.09
CA VAL A 77 16.45 11.82 2.15
C VAL A 77 17.24 11.98 3.45
N SER A 78 16.68 11.49 4.56
CA SER A 78 17.39 11.42 5.83
C SER A 78 18.53 10.39 5.81
N SER A 79 19.54 10.57 6.66
CA SER A 79 20.68 9.65 6.76
C SER A 79 20.25 8.28 7.26
N GLU A 80 19.38 8.23 8.27
CA GLU A 80 18.84 6.99 8.84
C GLU A 80 18.08 6.17 7.79
N PHE A 81 17.24 6.82 6.97
CA PHE A 81 16.55 6.17 5.87
C PHE A 81 17.52 5.68 4.79
N ALA A 82 18.48 6.51 4.38
CA ALA A 82 19.47 6.14 3.37
C ALA A 82 20.32 4.92 3.78
N GLU A 83 20.77 4.88 5.04
CA GLU A 83 21.56 3.78 5.59
C GLU A 83 20.79 2.46 5.57
N ILE A 84 19.51 2.47 5.97
CA ILE A 84 18.71 1.25 5.98
C ILE A 84 18.41 0.75 4.57
N VAL A 85 18.20 1.65 3.61
CA VAL A 85 17.97 1.30 2.21
C VAL A 85 19.20 0.59 1.64
N GLN A 86 20.39 1.17 1.84
CA GLN A 86 21.64 0.57 1.37
C GLN A 86 21.92 -0.80 2.00
N LYS A 87 21.53 -0.98 3.26
CA LYS A 87 21.73 -2.26 3.97
C LYS A 87 20.78 -3.36 3.48
N LEU A 88 19.56 -3.01 3.05
CA LEU A 88 18.49 -3.97 2.80
C LEU A 88 18.22 -4.24 1.32
N CYS A 89 18.54 -3.29 0.43
CA CYS A 89 18.42 -3.51 -1.01
C CYS A 89 19.56 -4.41 -1.52
N SER A 90 19.24 -5.27 -2.49
CA SER A 90 20.23 -6.13 -3.16
C SER A 90 20.94 -5.43 -4.32
N TYR A 91 20.68 -4.13 -4.50
CA TYR A 91 21.18 -3.25 -5.54
C TYR A 91 21.52 -1.92 -4.88
N ASP A 92 22.42 -1.16 -5.49
CA ASP A 92 22.85 0.13 -4.94
C ASP A 92 21.74 1.16 -5.08
N VAL A 93 21.56 2.00 -4.06
CA VAL A 93 20.62 3.12 -4.13
C VAL A 93 21.36 4.44 -3.94
N GLU A 94 21.35 5.28 -4.97
CA GLU A 94 21.98 6.59 -4.94
C GLU A 94 20.93 7.67 -4.73
N PHE A 95 21.14 8.53 -3.73
CA PHE A 95 20.29 9.70 -3.48
C PHE A 95 21.05 10.99 -3.84
N LYS A 96 20.31 12.05 -4.26
CA LYS A 96 20.87 13.40 -4.43
C LYS A 96 21.61 13.87 -3.18
N SER A 97 21.05 13.58 -2.01
CA SER A 97 21.65 13.92 -0.72
C SER A 97 21.06 13.07 0.40
N THR A 98 21.89 12.68 1.36
CA THR A 98 21.49 12.00 2.60
C THR A 98 21.42 12.95 3.81
N LYS A 99 21.52 14.26 3.57
CA LYS A 99 21.44 15.33 4.61
C LYS A 99 20.02 15.89 4.75
N GLY A 100 19.00 15.13 4.38
CA GLY A 100 17.60 15.45 4.60
C GLY A 100 17.22 15.32 6.08
N LYS A 101 16.06 15.87 6.43
CA LYS A 101 15.47 15.69 7.75
C LYS A 101 14.53 14.49 7.68
N GLY A 102 14.60 13.59 8.67
CA GLY A 102 13.64 12.49 8.80
C GLY A 102 12.24 13.00 9.12
N TYR A 103 11.24 12.25 8.68
CA TYR A 103 9.86 12.53 9.07
C TYR A 103 9.65 12.10 10.52
N VAL A 104 9.16 13.02 11.36
CA VAL A 104 8.86 12.76 12.77
C VAL A 104 7.41 13.15 13.02
N PRO A 105 6.52 12.19 13.31
CA PRO A 105 5.15 12.50 13.69
C PRO A 105 5.13 13.30 15.01
N ASN A 106 4.16 14.19 15.17
CA ASN A 106 4.00 14.97 16.41
C ASN A 106 2.98 14.31 17.36
N SER A 107 2.76 14.88 18.55
CA SER A 107 1.87 14.30 19.59
C SER A 107 0.38 14.20 19.20
N LYS A 108 -0.04 14.80 18.09
CA LYS A 108 -1.39 14.68 17.52
C LYS A 108 -1.44 13.72 16.34
N SER A 109 -0.43 12.87 16.20
CA SER A 109 -0.38 11.88 15.14
C SER A 109 -1.38 10.78 15.37
N ARG A 110 -1.69 10.07 14.30
CA ARG A 110 -2.65 8.96 14.31
C ARG A 110 -2.30 7.97 13.21
N PRO A 111 -2.77 6.72 13.31
CA PRO A 111 -2.48 5.72 12.30
C PRO A 111 -3.25 5.98 11.00
N CYS A 112 -2.72 5.49 9.89
CA CYS A 112 -3.43 5.40 8.62
C CYS A 112 -3.60 3.95 8.19
N LEU A 113 -4.79 3.55 7.80
CA LEU A 113 -5.07 2.22 7.26
C LEU A 113 -5.04 2.26 5.73
N ALA A 114 -4.25 1.37 5.12
CA ALA A 114 -4.40 1.00 3.72
C ALA A 114 -5.74 0.24 3.56
N PHE A 115 -6.81 1.00 3.34
CA PHE A 115 -8.19 0.53 3.50
C PHE A 115 -8.79 0.14 2.15
N SER A 116 -9.13 -1.15 2.00
CA SER A 116 -9.66 -1.69 0.74
C SER A 116 -11.18 -1.80 0.68
N GLY A 117 -11.85 -1.66 1.83
CA GLY A 117 -13.27 -1.99 1.99
C GLY A 117 -13.56 -3.50 2.07
N GLY A 118 -12.55 -4.36 1.92
CA GLY A 118 -12.66 -5.79 2.20
C GLY A 118 -12.86 -6.10 3.68
N VAL A 119 -13.33 -7.31 3.98
CA VAL A 119 -13.62 -7.75 5.36
C VAL A 119 -12.41 -7.61 6.28
N ASP A 120 -11.22 -8.01 5.83
CA ASP A 120 -10.05 -8.04 6.71
C ASP A 120 -9.50 -6.65 7.01
N SER A 121 -9.49 -5.74 6.02
CA SER A 121 -9.16 -4.33 6.28
C SER A 121 -10.24 -3.62 7.10
N THR A 122 -11.51 -4.02 6.96
CA THR A 122 -12.59 -3.46 7.79
C THR A 122 -12.49 -3.93 9.23
N ALA A 123 -12.17 -5.20 9.48
CA ALA A 123 -11.88 -5.69 10.82
C ALA A 123 -10.70 -4.95 11.44
N ALA A 124 -9.63 -4.69 10.66
CA ALA A 124 -8.52 -3.85 11.11
C ALA A 124 -9.01 -2.45 11.53
N LEU A 125 -9.82 -1.78 10.71
CA LEU A 125 -10.40 -0.48 11.05
C LEU A 125 -11.19 -0.51 12.38
N MET A 126 -11.95 -1.57 12.63
CA MET A 126 -12.76 -1.73 13.85
C MET A 126 -11.92 -1.95 15.13
N LEU A 127 -10.68 -2.41 14.99
CA LEU A 127 -9.75 -2.57 16.12
C LEU A 127 -8.83 -1.36 16.32
N MET A 128 -8.81 -0.43 15.36
CA MET A 128 -7.95 0.75 15.39
C MET A 128 -8.64 1.95 16.08
N PRO A 129 -7.88 2.99 16.47
CA PRO A 129 -8.44 4.23 17.01
C PRO A 129 -9.49 4.85 16.10
N LYS A 130 -10.51 5.50 16.69
CA LYS A 130 -11.63 6.10 15.93
C LYS A 130 -11.21 7.20 14.96
N ASP A 131 -10.08 7.85 15.22
CA ASP A 131 -9.52 8.91 14.40
C ASP A 131 -8.57 8.41 13.30
N THR A 132 -8.47 7.09 13.11
CA THR A 132 -7.71 6.46 12.02
C THR A 132 -8.09 7.05 10.66
N VAL A 133 -7.08 7.41 9.88
CA VAL A 133 -7.26 7.85 8.50
C VAL A 133 -7.33 6.64 7.57
N CYS A 134 -8.32 6.57 6.70
CA CYS A 134 -8.43 5.53 5.69
C CYS A 134 -7.87 6.03 4.36
N ALA A 135 -6.87 5.36 3.80
CA ALA A 135 -6.38 5.62 2.45
C ALA A 135 -6.74 4.45 1.54
N TRP A 136 -7.60 4.71 0.56
CA TRP A 136 -7.96 3.74 -0.48
C TRP A 136 -7.12 3.97 -1.73
N LEU A 137 -6.58 2.88 -2.27
CA LEU A 137 -5.87 2.89 -3.55
C LEU A 137 -6.89 2.71 -4.68
N ASP A 138 -7.25 3.82 -5.32
CA ASP A 138 -8.14 3.82 -6.47
C ASP A 138 -7.38 3.41 -7.75
N ARG A 139 -7.54 2.14 -8.11
CA ARG A 139 -6.80 1.48 -9.21
C ARG A 139 -7.46 1.75 -10.56
N PRO A 140 -6.83 2.40 -11.54
CA PRO A 140 -7.47 2.65 -12.82
C PRO A 140 -7.65 1.38 -13.66
N GLN A 141 -8.69 1.39 -14.50
CA GLN A 141 -8.83 0.41 -15.58
C GLN A 141 -8.19 1.00 -16.85
N LEU A 142 -6.93 0.65 -17.10
CA LEU A 142 -6.20 1.08 -18.29
C LEU A 142 -6.17 0.03 -19.41
N THR A 143 -6.79 -1.13 -19.17
CA THR A 143 -6.90 -2.24 -20.11
C THR A 143 -8.37 -2.59 -20.36
N GLU A 144 -8.69 -3.06 -21.57
CA GLU A 144 -10.07 -3.40 -21.94
C GLU A 144 -10.67 -4.53 -21.10
N ARG A 145 -9.83 -5.43 -20.59
CA ARG A 145 -10.24 -6.57 -19.76
C ARG A 145 -9.79 -6.35 -18.32
N THR A 146 -10.75 -6.30 -17.40
CA THR A 146 -10.49 -6.34 -15.95
C THR A 146 -11.56 -7.15 -15.25
N LEU A 147 -11.16 -7.90 -14.22
CA LEU A 147 -12.07 -8.54 -13.27
C LEU A 147 -12.36 -7.66 -12.06
N TYR A 148 -11.78 -6.45 -12.01
CA TYR A 148 -11.87 -5.54 -10.88
C TYR A 148 -13.01 -4.54 -11.09
N ASN A 149 -14.14 -4.81 -10.46
CA ASN A 149 -15.26 -3.90 -10.28
C ASN A 149 -15.09 -3.14 -8.94
N LYS A 150 -15.08 -1.81 -9.01
CA LYS A 150 -14.86 -0.91 -7.86
C LYS A 150 -16.12 -0.61 -7.06
N SER A 151 -17.31 -0.91 -7.58
CA SER A 151 -18.59 -0.47 -7.00
C SER A 151 -18.71 -0.79 -5.51
N ALA A 152 -18.33 -1.99 -5.08
CA ALA A 152 -18.39 -2.39 -3.68
C ALA A 152 -17.37 -1.66 -2.79
N ALA A 153 -16.16 -1.41 -3.31
CA ALA A 153 -15.15 -0.63 -2.60
C ALA A 153 -15.63 0.83 -2.44
N ASN A 154 -16.15 1.44 -3.50
CA ASN A 154 -16.73 2.79 -3.46
C ASN A 154 -17.85 2.88 -2.41
N ALA A 155 -18.83 1.97 -2.44
CA ALA A 155 -19.91 1.94 -1.46
C ALA A 155 -19.39 1.78 -0.02
N THR A 156 -18.33 0.99 0.19
CA THR A 156 -17.71 0.85 1.52
C THR A 156 -17.00 2.13 1.95
N MET A 157 -16.31 2.82 1.04
CA MET A 157 -15.68 4.10 1.34
C MET A 157 -16.73 5.15 1.71
N ASP A 158 -17.82 5.25 0.95
CA ASP A 158 -18.92 6.17 1.23
C ASP A 158 -19.58 5.86 2.58
N PHE A 159 -19.72 4.58 2.93
CA PHE A 159 -20.20 4.17 4.24
C PHE A 159 -19.24 4.56 5.36
N ALA A 160 -17.93 4.41 5.16
CA ALA A 160 -16.91 4.82 6.13
C ALA A 160 -16.93 6.35 6.36
N GLU A 161 -17.04 7.14 5.29
CA GLU A 161 -17.19 8.60 5.35
C GLU A 161 -18.45 8.98 6.15
N LYS A 162 -19.60 8.37 5.85
CA LYS A 162 -20.86 8.58 6.59
C LYS A 162 -20.79 8.13 8.05
N SER A 163 -19.92 7.17 8.36
CA SER A 163 -19.66 6.68 9.71
C SER A 163 -18.67 7.56 10.48
N GLY A 164 -18.21 8.67 9.89
CA GLY A 164 -17.33 9.64 10.55
C GLY A 164 -15.84 9.38 10.39
N PHE A 165 -15.43 8.39 9.59
CA PHE A 165 -14.03 8.19 9.26
C PHE A 165 -13.58 9.17 8.19
N GLU A 166 -12.32 9.61 8.31
CA GLU A 166 -11.67 10.35 7.25
C GLU A 166 -11.16 9.39 6.17
N VAL A 167 -11.64 9.56 4.94
CA VAL A 167 -11.27 8.70 3.81
C VAL A 167 -10.61 9.50 2.69
N HIS A 168 -9.47 9.02 2.19
CA HIS A 168 -8.79 9.53 1.00
C HIS A 168 -8.85 8.49 -0.11
N LYS A 169 -9.58 8.82 -1.18
CA LYS A 169 -9.71 8.00 -2.40
C LYS A 169 -8.65 8.47 -3.38
N VAL A 170 -7.47 7.84 -3.38
CA VAL A 170 -6.29 8.33 -4.10
C VAL A 170 -6.06 7.48 -5.35
N TYR A 171 -6.06 8.12 -6.51
CA TYR A 171 -5.72 7.47 -7.78
C TYR A 171 -4.26 7.00 -7.73
N CYS A 172 -4.00 5.76 -8.16
CA CYS A 172 -2.64 5.25 -8.32
C CYS A 172 -2.60 4.16 -9.40
N ASP A 173 -1.77 4.34 -10.43
CA ASP A 173 -1.67 3.41 -11.56
C ASP A 173 -0.52 2.38 -11.45
N VAL A 174 0.10 2.26 -10.28
CA VAL A 174 1.28 1.42 -10.01
C VAL A 174 1.19 -0.03 -10.51
N GLU A 175 0.00 -0.64 -10.51
CA GLU A 175 -0.16 -2.02 -11.00
C GLU A 175 0.14 -2.19 -12.49
N HIS A 176 -0.01 -1.11 -13.24
CA HIS A 176 0.24 -1.07 -14.68
C HIS A 176 1.71 -0.86 -15.02
N LEU A 177 2.59 -0.63 -14.03
CA LEU A 177 4.04 -0.63 -14.24
C LEU A 177 4.55 -1.99 -14.74
N ARG A 178 3.83 -3.09 -14.45
CA ARG A 178 4.28 -4.46 -14.76
C ARG A 178 3.29 -5.27 -15.58
N ASN A 179 3.83 -6.25 -16.30
CA ASN A 179 3.08 -7.31 -16.96
C ASN A 179 3.45 -8.67 -16.34
N PRO A 180 2.48 -9.52 -15.96
CA PRO A 180 1.04 -9.22 -15.91
C PRO A 180 0.69 -8.15 -14.87
N VAL A 181 -0.37 -7.38 -15.14
CA VAL A 181 -0.87 -6.29 -14.28
C VAL A 181 -1.02 -6.79 -12.84
N GLY A 182 -0.50 -6.01 -11.89
CA GLY A 182 -0.56 -6.32 -10.47
C GLY A 182 0.48 -5.55 -9.68
N PHE A 183 0.46 -5.69 -8.35
CA PHE A 183 1.40 -4.96 -7.51
C PHE A 183 2.86 -5.43 -7.72
N PRO A 184 3.83 -4.51 -7.83
CA PRO A 184 5.26 -4.87 -7.85
C PRO A 184 5.69 -5.56 -6.55
N VAL A 185 5.20 -5.09 -5.39
CA VAL A 185 5.43 -5.72 -4.08
C VAL A 185 4.14 -5.81 -3.25
N ASP A 186 4.06 -6.71 -2.28
CA ASP A 186 2.79 -7.01 -1.57
C ASP A 186 2.25 -5.83 -0.73
N LEU A 187 3.12 -4.91 -0.30
CA LEU A 187 2.74 -3.72 0.47
C LEU A 187 2.30 -2.52 -0.38
N THR A 188 2.37 -2.62 -1.72
CA THR A 188 2.03 -1.54 -2.68
C THR A 188 0.63 -0.96 -2.46
N SER A 189 -0.29 -1.77 -1.92
CA SER A 189 -1.64 -1.31 -1.55
C SER A 189 -1.66 -0.14 -0.56
N GLY A 190 -0.60 0.08 0.23
CA GLY A 190 -0.48 1.20 1.18
C GLY A 190 0.26 2.43 0.64
N MET A 191 0.63 2.46 -0.65
CA MET A 191 1.33 3.62 -1.23
C MET A 191 0.55 4.93 -1.08
N THR A 192 -0.77 4.87 -1.18
CA THR A 192 -1.62 6.05 -1.02
C THR A 192 -1.61 6.57 0.40
N ALA A 193 -1.56 5.67 1.39
CA ALA A 193 -1.35 6.01 2.80
C ALA A 193 0.00 6.71 3.02
N ILE A 194 1.08 6.20 2.39
CA ILE A 194 2.42 6.80 2.43
C ILE A 194 2.40 8.20 1.79
N ALA A 195 1.74 8.36 0.65
CA ALA A 195 1.70 9.62 -0.09
C ALA A 195 1.01 10.74 0.69
N ILE A 196 0.00 10.43 1.51
CA ILE A 196 -0.69 11.42 2.34
C ILE A 196 -0.08 11.60 3.74
N ALA A 197 0.86 10.72 4.14
CA ALA A 197 1.28 10.56 5.53
C ALA A 197 1.73 11.87 6.20
N SER A 198 2.67 12.56 5.56
CA SER A 198 3.22 13.83 6.08
C SER A 198 2.19 14.95 6.22
N GLN A 199 1.22 15.03 5.29
CA GLN A 199 0.19 16.07 5.30
C GLN A 199 -0.97 15.75 6.25
N ARG A 200 -1.17 14.47 6.59
CA ARG A 200 -2.20 14.01 7.55
C ARG A 200 -1.63 13.68 8.94
N ASN A 201 -0.35 13.97 9.17
CA ASN A 201 0.36 13.72 10.43
C ASN A 201 0.24 12.25 10.87
N ILE A 202 0.50 11.33 9.94
CA ILE A 202 0.39 9.89 10.18
C ILE A 202 1.64 9.38 10.90
N ASP A 203 1.48 8.48 11.88
CA ASP A 203 2.60 7.86 12.62
C ASP A 203 2.84 6.38 12.30
N SER A 204 1.94 5.75 11.56
CA SER A 204 2.02 4.33 11.24
C SER A 204 1.11 4.00 10.06
N ILE A 205 1.54 3.02 9.25
CA ILE A 205 0.72 2.49 8.14
C ILE A 205 0.23 1.11 8.50
N ALA A 206 -1.09 0.99 8.63
CA ALA A 206 -1.78 -0.23 8.95
C ALA A 206 -2.23 -1.01 7.71
N TYR A 207 -2.24 -2.34 7.84
CA TYR A 207 -2.75 -3.25 6.82
C TYR A 207 -3.70 -4.29 7.43
N GLY A 208 -4.71 -4.71 6.66
CA GLY A 208 -5.60 -5.83 6.99
C GLY A 208 -4.95 -7.22 6.81
N MET A 209 -3.67 -7.37 7.13
CA MET A 209 -2.94 -8.64 6.98
C MET A 209 -3.30 -9.58 8.13
N VAL A 210 -4.07 -10.62 7.82
CA VAL A 210 -4.56 -11.63 8.79
C VAL A 210 -3.46 -12.60 9.25
N MET A 211 -3.76 -13.39 10.27
CA MET A 211 -2.87 -14.40 10.83
C MET A 211 -2.38 -15.43 9.80
N GLU A 212 -3.24 -15.87 8.89
CA GLU A 212 -2.91 -16.82 7.82
C GLU A 212 -1.88 -16.21 6.85
N SER A 213 -1.90 -14.90 6.62
CA SER A 213 -0.91 -14.21 5.78
C SER A 213 0.39 -13.93 6.53
N SER A 214 0.30 -13.49 7.79
CA SER A 214 1.45 -13.13 8.61
C SER A 214 2.25 -14.38 9.00
N TYR A 215 1.58 -15.32 9.67
CA TYR A 215 2.19 -16.48 10.31
C TYR A 215 2.07 -17.77 9.50
N ARG A 216 1.37 -17.73 8.35
CA ARG A 216 1.09 -18.90 7.53
C ARG A 216 0.30 -19.98 8.29
N THR A 217 -0.51 -19.57 9.26
CA THR A 217 -1.43 -20.47 9.96
C THR A 217 -2.36 -21.14 8.94
N GLY A 218 -2.55 -22.46 9.05
CA GLY A 218 -3.31 -23.26 8.09
C GLY A 218 -2.56 -23.64 6.81
N HIS A 219 -1.34 -23.14 6.58
CA HIS A 219 -0.47 -23.64 5.51
C HIS A 219 0.39 -24.82 5.98
N ALA A 220 1.01 -25.53 5.03
CA ALA A 220 1.89 -26.67 5.31
C ALA A 220 3.09 -26.34 6.22
N LYS A 221 3.51 -25.07 6.29
CA LYS A 221 4.60 -24.61 7.15
C LYS A 221 4.23 -23.29 7.80
N TYR A 222 4.30 -23.27 9.13
CA TYR A 222 4.29 -22.05 9.94
C TYR A 222 5.50 -21.16 9.62
N ARG A 223 5.34 -19.85 9.83
CA ARG A 223 6.43 -18.87 9.78
C ARG A 223 6.29 -17.90 10.94
N GLU A 224 7.38 -17.69 11.66
CA GLU A 224 7.46 -16.56 12.59
C GLU A 224 7.62 -15.26 11.81
N TYR A 225 6.54 -14.45 11.75
CA TYR A 225 6.47 -13.32 10.83
C TYR A 225 7.59 -12.28 11.01
N PRO A 226 7.95 -11.86 12.25
CA PRO A 226 9.06 -10.92 12.46
C PRO A 226 10.41 -11.42 11.93
N LEU A 227 10.60 -12.73 11.81
CA LEU A 227 11.83 -13.32 11.29
C LEU A 227 11.84 -13.50 9.77
N SER A 228 10.71 -13.25 9.10
CA SER A 228 10.55 -13.41 7.66
C SER A 228 11.36 -12.38 6.86
N THR A 229 11.82 -12.77 5.67
CA THR A 229 12.50 -11.85 4.74
C THR A 229 11.64 -10.63 4.42
N HIS A 230 10.32 -10.82 4.26
CA HIS A 230 9.38 -9.73 4.05
C HIS A 230 9.41 -8.70 5.18
N TYR A 231 9.29 -9.15 6.44
CA TYR A 231 9.30 -8.23 7.59
C TYR A 231 10.66 -7.58 7.79
N LYS A 232 11.75 -8.37 7.71
CA LYS A 232 13.14 -7.88 7.84
C LYS A 232 13.51 -6.83 6.80
N MET A 233 12.87 -6.86 5.64
CA MET A 233 13.03 -5.84 4.61
C MET A 233 12.16 -4.62 4.89
N TRP A 234 10.84 -4.80 4.98
CA TRP A 234 9.91 -3.68 4.92
C TRP A 234 9.71 -2.98 6.27
N ALA A 235 9.73 -3.70 7.39
CA ALA A 235 9.47 -3.07 8.69
C ALA A 235 10.52 -1.98 9.03
N PRO A 236 11.84 -2.21 8.85
CA PRO A 236 12.84 -1.17 9.07
C PRO A 236 12.72 0.01 8.09
N LEU A 237 12.36 -0.24 6.83
CA LEU A 237 12.16 0.82 5.82
C LEU A 237 10.99 1.74 6.20
N PHE A 238 9.87 1.18 6.61
CA PHE A 238 8.73 1.97 7.09
C PHE A 238 9.05 2.71 8.40
N ALA A 239 9.76 2.05 9.33
CA ALA A 239 10.12 2.65 10.62
C ALA A 239 11.05 3.86 10.47
N THR A 240 12.10 3.75 9.65
CA THR A 240 13.04 4.86 9.38
C THR A 240 12.41 5.98 8.54
N ALA A 241 11.36 5.68 7.77
CA ALA A 241 10.51 6.70 7.14
C ALA A 241 9.55 7.40 8.12
N GLY A 242 9.61 7.06 9.42
CA GLY A 242 8.78 7.63 10.48
C GLY A 242 7.31 7.18 10.44
N ILE A 243 7.01 6.09 9.73
CA ILE A 243 5.67 5.54 9.52
C ILE A 243 5.67 4.01 9.65
N PRO A 244 6.11 3.43 10.78
CA PRO A 244 6.23 1.98 10.98
C PRO A 244 4.99 1.19 10.56
N LEU A 245 5.22 -0.07 10.16
CA LEU A 245 4.14 -1.02 9.85
C LEU A 245 3.32 -1.32 11.10
N PHE A 246 1.99 -1.28 10.96
CA PHE A 246 1.03 -1.66 11.98
C PHE A 246 0.14 -2.79 11.46
N LEU A 247 0.02 -3.90 12.18
CA LEU A 247 -0.77 -5.07 11.75
C LEU A 247 -1.84 -5.41 12.79
N PRO A 248 -2.95 -4.64 12.88
CA PRO A 248 -3.96 -4.80 13.93
C PRO A 248 -4.59 -6.20 13.97
N VAL A 249 -4.68 -6.85 12.80
CA VAL A 249 -5.26 -8.19 12.63
C VAL A 249 -4.21 -9.27 12.35
N GLY A 250 -2.92 -8.98 12.56
CA GLY A 250 -1.82 -9.92 12.29
C GLY A 250 -1.89 -11.23 13.08
N GLY A 251 -2.55 -11.22 14.23
CA GLY A 251 -2.82 -12.41 15.06
C GLY A 251 -4.29 -12.89 15.03
N VAL A 252 -5.10 -12.33 14.12
CA VAL A 252 -6.54 -12.63 14.01
C VAL A 252 -6.79 -13.45 12.75
N SER A 253 -7.50 -14.57 12.87
CA SER A 253 -7.84 -15.43 11.72
C SER A 253 -8.86 -14.77 10.80
N GLU A 254 -8.96 -15.23 9.56
CA GLU A 254 -9.98 -14.75 8.61
C GLU A 254 -11.43 -15.02 9.07
N VAL A 255 -11.63 -16.05 9.89
CA VAL A 255 -12.93 -16.32 10.53
C VAL A 255 -13.21 -15.24 11.57
N CYS A 256 -12.24 -14.93 12.44
CA CYS A 256 -12.39 -13.90 13.45
C CYS A 256 -12.57 -12.50 12.85
N THR A 257 -11.87 -12.16 11.76
CA THR A 257 -12.10 -10.87 11.07
C THR A 257 -13.51 -10.77 10.52
N SER A 258 -14.08 -11.88 10.03
CA SER A 258 -15.46 -11.93 9.56
C SER A 258 -16.46 -11.73 10.71
N ILE A 259 -16.23 -12.38 11.86
CA ILE A 259 -17.05 -12.19 13.08
C ILE A 259 -16.99 -10.72 13.55
N ILE A 260 -15.81 -10.10 13.57
CA ILE A 260 -15.66 -8.67 13.93
C ILE A 260 -16.54 -7.81 13.03
N VAL A 261 -16.47 -8.01 11.71
CA VAL A 261 -17.24 -7.20 10.76
C VAL A 261 -18.75 -7.43 10.89
N ILE A 262 -19.19 -8.69 11.05
CA ILE A 262 -20.61 -9.06 11.25
C ILE A 262 -21.18 -8.35 12.49
N ASN A 263 -20.38 -8.21 13.56
CA ASN A 263 -20.78 -7.56 14.80
C ASN A 263 -20.42 -6.05 14.84
N SER A 264 -20.11 -5.45 13.69
CA SER A 264 -19.77 -4.03 13.58
C SER A 264 -20.81 -3.24 12.77
N PRO A 265 -20.77 -1.90 12.81
CA PRO A 265 -21.58 -1.07 11.91
C PRO A 265 -21.33 -1.35 10.42
N PHE A 266 -20.20 -1.95 10.06
CA PHE A 266 -19.87 -2.28 8.66
C PHE A 266 -20.48 -3.62 8.19
N ASN A 267 -21.31 -4.28 8.99
CA ASN A 267 -22.04 -5.46 8.54
C ASN A 267 -22.90 -5.10 7.31
N GLY A 268 -22.75 -5.88 6.24
CA GLY A 268 -23.38 -5.60 4.94
C GLY A 268 -22.70 -4.50 4.14
N ALA A 269 -21.87 -3.62 4.72
CA ALA A 269 -21.09 -2.63 4.00
C ALA A 269 -19.80 -3.22 3.41
N ALA A 270 -19.01 -3.93 4.23
CA ALA A 270 -17.72 -4.46 3.81
C ALA A 270 -17.86 -5.56 2.74
N ARG A 271 -16.99 -5.52 1.72
CA ARG A 271 -17.05 -6.50 0.62
C ARG A 271 -15.66 -6.88 0.10
N SER A 272 -15.30 -8.15 0.26
CA SER A 272 -14.04 -8.69 -0.27
C SER A 272 -14.11 -9.07 -1.76
N CYS A 273 -15.32 -9.26 -2.30
CA CYS A 273 -15.51 -9.58 -3.71
C CYS A 273 -15.19 -8.36 -4.57
N ILE A 274 -14.33 -8.58 -5.57
CA ILE A 274 -13.96 -7.53 -6.54
C ILE A 274 -14.62 -7.74 -7.90
N ARG A 275 -15.43 -8.79 -8.08
CA ARG A 275 -16.01 -9.18 -9.37
C ARG A 275 -17.50 -8.84 -9.48
N GLY A 276 -18.18 -8.71 -8.33
CA GLY A 276 -19.60 -8.39 -8.26
C GLY A 276 -19.84 -6.89 -8.44
N GLU A 277 -21.11 -6.54 -8.59
CA GLU A 277 -21.57 -5.16 -8.63
C GLU A 277 -22.39 -4.87 -7.38
N TRP A 278 -22.02 -3.82 -6.65
CA TRP A 278 -22.71 -3.43 -5.43
C TRP A 278 -24.24 -3.29 -5.64
N PRO A 279 -25.10 -3.84 -4.75
CA PRO A 279 -24.76 -4.50 -3.48
C PRO A 279 -24.40 -5.99 -3.58
N GLU A 280 -24.52 -6.59 -4.75
CA GLU A 280 -24.44 -8.03 -4.93
C GLU A 280 -23.00 -8.55 -5.16
N PRO A 281 -22.56 -9.57 -4.40
CA PRO A 281 -21.31 -10.26 -4.69
C PRO A 281 -21.47 -11.13 -5.95
N CYS A 282 -20.35 -11.49 -6.60
CA CYS A 282 -20.42 -12.33 -7.80
C CYS A 282 -20.84 -13.79 -7.55
N ASN A 283 -20.84 -14.24 -6.29
CA ASN A 283 -21.09 -15.63 -5.83
C ASN A 283 -20.32 -16.75 -6.57
N ASN A 284 -19.30 -16.40 -7.36
CA ASN A 284 -18.55 -17.30 -8.21
C ASN A 284 -17.03 -17.12 -8.03
N CYS A 285 -16.60 -16.76 -6.82
CA CYS A 285 -15.17 -16.66 -6.49
C CYS A 285 -14.89 -17.18 -5.08
N TRP A 286 -13.65 -17.61 -4.86
CA TRP A 286 -13.18 -18.14 -3.57
C TRP A 286 -13.37 -17.14 -2.41
N LYS A 287 -13.30 -15.83 -2.67
CA LYS A 287 -13.57 -14.82 -1.64
C LYS A 287 -15.04 -14.81 -1.20
N CYS A 288 -15.97 -14.94 -2.15
CA CYS A 288 -17.39 -15.07 -1.82
C CYS A 288 -17.62 -16.36 -1.02
N PHE A 289 -17.16 -17.49 -1.54
CA PHE A 289 -17.30 -18.79 -0.88
C PHE A 289 -16.84 -18.75 0.58
N ARG A 290 -15.62 -18.26 0.87
CA ARG A 290 -15.11 -18.23 2.24
C ARG A 290 -15.90 -17.28 3.15
N LYS A 291 -16.33 -16.12 2.64
CA LYS A 291 -17.03 -15.11 3.45
C LYS A 291 -18.52 -15.36 3.61
N THR A 292 -19.12 -16.29 2.85
CA THR A 292 -20.51 -16.75 3.05
C THR A 292 -20.62 -17.95 3.99
N LEU A 293 -19.50 -18.58 4.37
CA LEU A 293 -19.47 -19.71 5.31
C LEU A 293 -19.44 -19.28 6.79
N VAL A 294 -19.23 -17.98 7.04
CA VAL A 294 -19.20 -17.36 8.39
C VAL A 294 -20.44 -16.51 8.55
#